data_AF-A0A956H9K4-F1
#
_entry.id   AF-A0A956H9K4-F1
#
_cell.length_a   1.000
_cell.length_b   1.000
_cell.length_c   1.000
_cell.angle_alpha   90.00
_cell.angle_beta   90.00
_cell.angle_gamma   90.00
#
_symmetry.space_group_name_H-M   'P 1'
#
loop_
_entity.id
_entity.type
_entity.pdbx_description
1 polymer ?
#
loop_
_entity_poly.entity_id
_entity_poly.type
_entity_poly.pdbx_seq_one_letter_code
_entity_poly.pdbx_strand_id
1 'polypeptide(L)'
;LTYVAAQFQGAGKAFAATFDLSLTSALLLGAGIVVFYTLLGGFWAVSLTDTLQGLMMAFAAVVLPIAALWAAGIDAVLADLLGGSSLWAVGRATEGAGPAAAVGLVLGLLGIGLGYPGQPHVVNRLMALRDERALVVGAASPWAGRW
;
A
#
# COMPACT_ATOMS: atom_id res chain seq x y z
N LEU A 1 -2.65 8.45 16.16
CA LEU A 1 -4.08 8.60 15.82
C LEU A 1 -4.29 8.87 14.32
N THR A 2 -3.59 9.84 13.73
CA THR A 2 -3.65 10.15 12.29
C THR A 2 -3.41 8.94 11.38
N TYR A 3 -2.42 8.11 11.68
CA TYR A 3 -2.14 6.87 10.94
C TYR A 3 -3.34 5.89 10.94
N VAL A 4 -3.90 5.60 12.12
CA VAL A 4 -5.04 4.68 12.27
C VAL A 4 -6.28 5.27 11.59
N ALA A 5 -6.52 6.58 11.73
CA ALA A 5 -7.64 7.25 11.08
C ALA A 5 -7.54 7.19 9.53
N ALA A 6 -6.33 7.34 8.97
CA ALA A 6 -6.11 7.21 7.53
C ALA A 6 -6.39 5.79 7.03
N GLN A 7 -5.97 4.76 7.77
CA GLN A 7 -6.23 3.36 7.43
C GLN A 7 -7.74 3.04 7.45
N PHE A 8 -8.44 3.46 8.50
CA PHE A 8 -9.89 3.32 8.58
C PHE A 8 -10.61 4.08 7.48
N GLN A 9 -10.18 5.30 7.16
CA GLN A 9 -10.79 6.08 6.09
C GLN A 9 -10.59 5.43 4.71
N GLY A 10 -9.43 4.84 4.45
CA GLY A 10 -9.18 4.06 3.24
C GLY A 10 -10.10 2.84 3.14
N ALA A 11 -10.15 2.01 4.18
CA ALA A 11 -11.02 0.84 4.23
C ALA A 11 -12.52 1.20 4.13
N GLY A 12 -12.95 2.25 4.83
CA GLY A 12 -14.32 2.73 4.80
C GLY A 12 -14.77 3.23 3.43
N LYS A 13 -13.89 3.91 2.68
CA LYS A 13 -14.17 4.31 1.30
C LYS A 13 -14.33 3.11 0.37
N ALA A 14 -13.48 2.08 0.53
CA ALA A 14 -13.58 0.85 -0.26
C ALA A 14 -14.92 0.13 -0.01
N PHE A 15 -15.34 0.00 1.26
CA PHE A 15 -16.62 -0.61 1.61
C PHE A 15 -17.82 0.21 1.17
N ALA A 16 -17.77 1.54 1.34
CA ALA A 16 -18.82 2.45 0.86
C ALA A 16 -19.03 2.29 -0.65
N ALA A 17 -17.95 2.25 -1.44
CA ALA A 17 -18.03 2.08 -2.89
C ALA A 17 -18.47 0.66 -3.32
N THR A 18 -18.10 -0.38 -2.57
CA THR A 18 -18.39 -1.77 -2.94
C THR A 18 -19.82 -2.18 -2.59
N PHE A 19 -20.31 -1.74 -1.43
CA PHE A 19 -21.62 -2.14 -0.90
C PHE A 19 -22.68 -1.04 -1.03
N ASP A 20 -22.36 0.07 -1.70
CA ASP A 20 -23.22 1.25 -1.87
C ASP A 20 -23.76 1.78 -0.53
N LEU A 21 -22.86 1.91 0.46
CA LEU A 21 -23.17 2.34 1.81
C LEU A 21 -22.71 3.78 2.07
N SER A 22 -23.37 4.46 3.00
CA SER A 22 -22.84 5.72 3.54
C SER A 22 -21.47 5.47 4.20
N LEU A 23 -20.54 6.43 4.09
CA LEU A 23 -19.18 6.28 4.65
C LEU A 23 -19.21 5.98 6.16
N THR A 24 -20.13 6.60 6.90
CA THR A 24 -20.31 6.35 8.34
C THR A 24 -20.74 4.91 8.60
N SER A 25 -21.70 4.39 7.84
CA SER A 25 -22.17 3.01 7.96
C SER A 25 -21.06 2.01 7.61
N ALA A 26 -20.30 2.28 6.56
CA ALA A 26 -19.18 1.45 6.13
C ALA A 26 -18.07 1.40 7.19
N LEU A 27 -17.74 2.53 7.80
CA LEU A 27 -16.76 2.61 8.89
C LEU A 27 -17.20 1.83 10.13
N LEU A 28 -18.46 1.98 10.55
CA LEU A 28 -19.01 1.27 11.71
C LEU A 28 -19.04 -0.24 11.49
N LEU A 29 -19.43 -0.68 10.29
CA LEU A 29 -19.47 -2.09 9.93
C LEU A 29 -18.06 -2.69 9.89
N GLY A 30 -17.11 -2.00 9.26
CA GLY A 30 -15.69 -2.42 9.25
C GLY A 30 -15.08 -2.51 10.65
N ALA A 31 -15.31 -1.49 11.48
CA ALA A 31 -14.86 -1.49 12.88
C ALA A 31 -15.49 -2.65 13.69
N GLY A 32 -16.78 -2.90 13.49
CA GLY A 32 -17.51 -3.99 14.16
C GLY A 32 -16.95 -5.37 13.82
N ILE A 33 -16.67 -5.63 12.55
CA ILE A 33 -16.05 -6.88 12.09
C ILE A 33 -14.68 -7.07 12.77
N VAL A 34 -13.86 -6.01 12.77
CA VAL A 34 -12.52 -6.03 13.39
C VAL A 34 -12.58 -6.35 14.87
N VAL A 35 -13.43 -5.65 15.63
CA VAL A 35 -13.63 -5.92 17.05
C VAL A 35 -14.15 -7.35 17.28
N PHE A 36 -15.08 -7.83 16.45
CA PHE A 36 -15.64 -9.17 16.62
C PHE A 36 -14.60 -10.28 16.46
N TYR A 37 -13.81 -10.27 15.37
CA TYR A 37 -12.83 -11.33 15.15
C TYR A 37 -11.61 -11.20 16.08
N THR A 38 -11.26 -9.98 16.51
CA THR A 38 -10.17 -9.79 17.49
C THR A 38 -10.55 -10.29 18.88
N LEU A 39 -11.82 -10.20 19.28
CA LEU A 39 -12.29 -10.69 20.58
C LEU A 39 -12.48 -12.21 20.63
N LEU A 40 -12.91 -12.83 19.52
CA LEU A 40 -13.22 -14.28 19.49
C LEU A 40 -12.00 -15.19 19.23
N GLY A 41 -10.96 -14.65 18.61
CA GLY A 41 -10.08 -15.49 17.79
C GLY A 41 -8.74 -15.94 18.37
N GLY A 42 -8.23 -15.27 19.43
CA GLY A 42 -6.87 -15.53 19.94
C GLY A 42 -5.78 -15.45 18.85
N PHE A 43 -4.60 -16.04 19.11
CA PHE A 43 -3.47 -16.05 18.16
C PHE A 43 -3.78 -16.74 16.82
N TRP A 44 -4.67 -17.74 16.83
CA TRP A 44 -4.96 -18.56 15.65
C TRP A 44 -5.78 -17.79 14.61
N ALA A 45 -6.81 -17.05 15.03
CA ALA A 45 -7.60 -16.25 14.10
C ALA A 45 -6.78 -15.13 13.46
N VAL A 46 -5.91 -14.48 14.24
CA VAL A 46 -5.04 -13.43 13.73
C VAL A 46 -4.11 -13.99 12.64
N SER A 47 -3.49 -15.15 12.89
CA SER A 47 -2.61 -15.82 11.92
C SER A 47 -3.37 -16.23 10.64
N LEU A 48 -4.60 -16.73 10.76
CA LEU A 48 -5.42 -17.09 9.60
C LEU A 48 -5.80 -15.85 8.77
N THR A 49 -6.21 -14.75 9.42
CA THR A 49 -6.56 -13.51 8.72
C THR A 49 -5.36 -12.87 8.03
N ASP A 50 -4.17 -12.91 8.65
CA ASP A 50 -2.93 -12.41 8.07
C ASP A 50 -2.54 -13.22 6.81
N THR A 51 -2.66 -14.54 6.89
CA THR A 51 -2.37 -15.44 5.76
C THR A 51 -3.32 -15.21 4.59
N LEU A 52 -4.63 -15.08 4.86
CA LEU A 52 -5.64 -14.78 3.85
C LEU A 52 -5.41 -13.42 3.18
N GLN A 53 -5.09 -12.40 3.97
CA GLN A 53 -4.80 -11.06 3.45
C GLN A 53 -3.53 -11.07 2.58
N GLY A 54 -2.47 -11.74 3.02
CA GLY A 54 -1.24 -11.88 2.25
C GLY A 54 -1.47 -12.58 0.91
N LEU A 55 -2.24 -13.68 0.91
CA LEU A 55 -2.59 -14.40 -0.31
C LEU A 55 -3.47 -13.56 -1.26
N MET A 56 -4.47 -12.88 -0.72
CA MET A 56 -5.35 -11.98 -1.48
C MET A 56 -4.55 -10.84 -2.12
N MET A 57 -3.60 -10.24 -1.39
CA MET A 57 -2.73 -9.19 -1.91
C MET A 57 -1.82 -9.71 -3.03
N ALA A 58 -1.24 -10.91 -2.87
CA ALA A 58 -0.41 -11.54 -3.89
C ALA A 58 -1.22 -11.83 -5.17
N PHE A 59 -2.45 -12.35 -5.02
CA PHE A 59 -3.35 -12.59 -6.13
C PHE A 59 -3.75 -11.28 -6.83
N ALA A 60 -4.16 -10.26 -6.08
CA ALA A 60 -4.53 -8.95 -6.61
C ALA A 60 -3.37 -8.30 -7.38
N ALA A 61 -2.12 -8.46 -6.90
CA ALA A 61 -0.93 -7.93 -7.56
C ALA A 61 -0.71 -8.50 -8.97
N VAL A 62 -1.19 -9.72 -9.24
CA VAL A 62 -1.10 -10.36 -10.56
C VAL A 62 -2.36 -10.09 -11.39
N VAL A 63 -3.53 -10.22 -10.78
CA VAL A 63 -4.80 -10.16 -11.50
C VAL A 63 -5.18 -8.73 -11.89
N LEU A 64 -4.95 -7.74 -11.04
CA LEU A 64 -5.34 -6.36 -11.34
C LEU A 64 -4.63 -5.79 -12.57
N PRO A 65 -3.30 -5.97 -12.76
CA PRO A 65 -2.64 -5.55 -13.99
C PRO A 65 -3.19 -6.25 -15.24
N ILE A 66 -3.45 -7.56 -15.16
CA ILE A 66 -3.99 -8.32 -16.30
C ILE A 66 -5.40 -7.83 -16.66
N ALA A 67 -6.25 -7.64 -15.65
CA ALA A 67 -7.60 -7.10 -15.84
C ALA A 67 -7.57 -5.68 -16.42
N ALA A 68 -6.65 -4.84 -15.96
CA ALA A 68 -6.46 -3.50 -16.50
C ALA A 68 -6.00 -3.51 -17.96
N LEU A 69 -5.07 -4.40 -18.33
CA LEU A 69 -4.63 -4.57 -19.72
C LEU A 69 -5.77 -5.06 -20.63
N TRP A 70 -6.60 -5.97 -20.13
CA TRP A 70 -7.72 -6.49 -20.88
C TRP A 70 -8.82 -5.43 -21.08
N ALA A 71 -9.13 -4.64 -20.05
CA ALA A 71 -10.11 -3.56 -20.12
C ALA A 71 -9.63 -2.37 -20.97
N ALA A 72 -8.34 -2.03 -20.92
CA ALA A 72 -7.77 -0.93 -21.69
C ALA A 72 -7.47 -1.30 -23.15
N GLY A 73 -7.35 -2.60 -23.46
CA GLY A 73 -6.95 -3.11 -24.76
C GLY A 73 -5.42 -3.20 -24.87
N ILE A 74 -4.92 -4.41 -25.16
CA ILE A 74 -3.49 -4.70 -25.22
C ILE A 74 -2.78 -3.86 -26.28
N ASP A 75 -3.41 -3.66 -27.44
CA ASP A 75 -2.84 -2.87 -28.55
C ASP A 75 -2.71 -1.39 -28.20
N ALA A 76 -3.69 -0.84 -27.47
CA ALA A 76 -3.66 0.56 -27.02
C ALA A 76 -2.55 0.79 -25.99
N VAL A 77 -2.39 -0.15 -25.06
CA VAL A 77 -1.32 -0.08 -24.06
C VAL A 77 0.06 -0.28 -24.70
N LEU A 78 0.20 -1.21 -25.64
CA LEU A 78 1.45 -1.41 -26.39
C LEU A 78 1.81 -0.20 -27.26
N ALA A 79 0.84 0.43 -27.92
CA ALA A 79 1.06 1.65 -28.69
C ALA A 79 1.53 2.81 -27.80
N ASP A 80 0.99 2.95 -26.59
CA ASP A 80 1.38 3.96 -25.61
C ASP A 80 2.73 3.66 -24.94
N LEU A 81 3.08 2.38 -24.75
CA LEU A 81 4.40 1.95 -24.25
C LEU A 81 5.50 2.16 -25.30
N LEU A 82 5.25 1.79 -26.56
CA LEU A 82 6.18 1.94 -27.67
C LEU A 82 6.28 3.39 -28.15
N GLY A 83 5.22 4.18 -27.98
CA GLY A 83 5.18 5.62 -28.27
C GLY A 83 5.98 6.50 -27.30
N GLY A 84 6.56 5.91 -26.24
CA GLY A 84 7.43 6.61 -25.29
C GLY A 84 6.72 7.51 -24.28
N SER A 85 5.39 7.54 -24.28
CA SER A 85 4.57 8.41 -23.42
C SER A 85 4.43 7.92 -21.99
N SER A 86 4.51 6.60 -21.75
CA SER A 86 4.06 5.99 -20.49
C SER A 86 5.18 5.63 -19.51
N LEU A 87 6.37 5.20 -19.96
CA LEU A 87 7.49 4.86 -19.06
C LEU A 87 8.04 6.08 -18.29
N TRP A 88 7.84 7.29 -18.84
CA TRP A 88 8.27 8.57 -18.24
C TRP A 88 7.10 9.45 -17.77
N ALA A 89 5.91 8.87 -17.61
CA ALA A 89 4.70 9.61 -17.22
C ALA A 89 4.86 10.41 -15.91
N VAL A 90 5.77 9.99 -15.03
CA VAL A 90 6.16 10.73 -13.81
C VAL A 90 6.75 12.11 -14.12
N GLY A 91 7.52 12.25 -15.21
CA GLY A 91 8.00 13.54 -15.70
C GLY A 91 6.89 14.37 -16.33
N ARG A 92 5.95 13.71 -17.04
CA ARG A 92 4.79 14.35 -17.67
C ARG A 92 3.74 14.86 -16.66
N ALA A 93 3.69 14.30 -15.46
CA ALA A 93 2.84 14.79 -14.37
C ALA A 93 3.12 16.26 -14.00
N THR A 94 4.26 16.81 -14.44
CA THR A 94 4.70 18.18 -14.18
C THR A 94 4.72 19.03 -15.46
N GLU A 95 4.38 18.47 -16.63
CA GLU A 95 4.28 19.20 -17.89
C GLU A 95 3.23 20.31 -17.78
N GLY A 96 3.64 21.56 -18.03
CA GLY A 96 2.78 22.73 -17.94
C GLY A 96 2.54 23.28 -16.52
N ALA A 97 2.94 22.57 -15.48
CA ALA A 97 2.70 22.95 -14.07
C ALA A 97 3.84 23.78 -13.44
N GLY A 98 4.92 24.03 -14.21
CA GLY A 98 6.06 24.84 -13.79
C GLY A 98 7.01 24.13 -12.81
N PRO A 99 8.17 24.74 -12.50
CA PRO A 99 9.22 24.11 -11.68
C PRO A 99 8.78 23.78 -10.26
N ALA A 100 7.78 24.49 -9.71
CA ALA A 100 7.24 24.21 -8.38
C ALA A 100 6.54 22.84 -8.30
N ALA A 101 5.84 22.42 -9.37
CA ALA A 101 5.19 21.11 -9.41
C ALA A 101 6.22 19.97 -9.50
N ALA A 102 7.32 20.19 -10.24
CA ALA A 102 8.44 19.25 -10.29
C ALA A 102 9.11 19.08 -8.93
N VAL A 103 9.37 20.19 -8.22
CA VAL A 103 9.89 20.14 -6.84
C VAL A 103 8.90 19.46 -5.90
N GLY A 104 7.60 19.77 -6.00
CA GLY A 104 6.55 19.14 -5.20
C GLY A 104 6.45 17.62 -5.43
N LEU A 105 6.56 17.17 -6.68
CA LEU A 105 6.58 15.75 -7.04
C LEU A 105 7.82 15.06 -6.45
N VAL A 106 9.01 15.65 -6.58
CA VAL A 106 10.25 15.10 -6.02
C VAL A 106 10.16 15.03 -4.49
N LEU A 107 9.73 16.09 -3.82
CA LEU A 107 9.55 16.10 -2.37
C LEU A 107 8.46 15.11 -1.91
N GLY A 108 7.40 14.93 -2.69
CA GLY A 108 6.34 13.95 -2.43
C GLY A 108 6.86 12.51 -2.54
N LEU A 109 7.59 12.19 -3.60
CA LEU A 109 8.22 10.88 -3.80
C LEU A 109 9.27 10.58 -2.71
N LEU A 110 10.07 11.58 -2.34
CA LEU A 110 11.00 11.48 -1.22
C LEU A 110 10.27 11.31 0.12
N GLY A 111 9.13 11.97 0.32
CA GLY A 111 8.28 11.82 1.50
C GLY A 111 7.75 10.40 1.67
N ILE A 112 7.43 9.71 0.56
CA ILE A 112 7.03 8.30 0.58
C ILE A 112 8.22 7.42 1.02
N GLY A 113 9.41 7.64 0.46
CA GLY A 113 10.63 6.89 0.80
C GLY A 113 11.12 7.12 2.23
N LEU A 114 11.11 8.37 2.70
CA LEU A 114 11.51 8.77 4.05
C LEU A 114 10.45 8.41 5.10
N GLY A 115 9.19 8.23 4.71
CA GLY A 115 8.11 7.85 5.62
C GLY A 115 8.21 6.42 6.13
N TYR A 116 8.87 5.52 5.39
CA TYR A 116 9.01 4.10 5.75
C TYR A 116 9.82 3.83 7.03
N PRO A 117 11.04 4.39 7.23
CA PRO A 117 11.78 4.18 8.48
C PRO A 117 11.11 4.82 9.70
N GLY A 118 10.19 5.79 9.51
CA GLY A 118 9.45 6.43 10.60
C GLY A 118 8.23 5.67 11.09
N GLN A 119 7.87 4.53 10.47
CA GLN A 119 6.69 3.79 10.85
C GLN A 119 6.92 3.05 12.19
N PRO A 120 6.03 3.18 13.20
CA PRO A 120 6.26 2.66 14.54
C PRO A 120 6.62 1.17 14.59
N HIS A 121 6.07 0.35 13.68
CA HIS A 121 6.34 -1.08 13.60
C HIS A 121 7.72 -1.40 13.01
N VAL A 122 8.23 -0.58 12.09
CA VAL A 122 9.60 -0.71 11.55
C VAL A 122 10.62 -0.26 12.58
N VAL A 123 10.37 0.88 13.24
CA VAL A 123 11.24 1.43 14.29
C VAL A 123 11.38 0.46 15.46
N ASN A 124 10.27 -0.10 15.95
CA ASN A 124 10.29 -1.03 17.08
C ASN A 124 11.05 -2.33 16.74
N ARG A 125 11.04 -2.76 15.46
CA ARG A 125 11.80 -3.91 14.99
C ARG A 125 13.29 -3.61 14.86
N LEU A 126 13.67 -2.42 14.37
CA LEU A 126 15.06 -1.98 14.34
C LEU A 126 15.65 -1.82 15.75
N MET A 127 14.85 -1.34 16.70
CA MET A 127 15.25 -1.24 18.11
C MET A 127 15.41 -2.62 18.79
N ALA A 128 14.71 -3.65 18.32
CA ALA A 128 14.84 -5.01 18.83
C ALA A 128 16.07 -5.77 18.27
N LEU A 129 16.70 -5.27 17.19
CA LEU A 129 17.93 -5.83 16.63
C LEU A 129 19.13 -5.33 17.45
N ARG A 130 19.58 -6.18 18.40
CA ARG A 130 20.58 -5.84 19.42
C ARG A 130 22.05 -6.00 19.00
N ASP A 131 22.33 -6.33 17.73
CA ASP A 131 23.67 -6.73 17.26
C ASP A 131 24.11 -5.90 16.04
N GLU A 132 25.26 -5.24 16.13
CA GLU A 132 25.79 -4.33 15.09
C GLU A 132 26.04 -5.05 13.76
N ARG A 133 26.28 -6.37 13.77
CA ARG A 133 26.41 -7.19 12.55
C ARG A 133 25.07 -7.50 11.88
N ALA A 134 23.96 -7.48 12.61
CA ALA A 134 22.62 -7.72 12.05
C ALA A 134 22.07 -6.49 11.31
N LEU A 135 22.56 -5.28 11.62
CA LEU A 135 22.17 -4.05 10.94
C LEU A 135 22.67 -4.00 9.48
N VAL A 136 23.88 -4.47 9.21
CA VAL A 136 24.45 -4.49 7.84
C VAL A 136 23.74 -5.53 6.96
N VAL A 137 23.38 -6.69 7.53
CA VAL A 137 22.66 -7.75 6.81
C VAL A 137 21.17 -7.39 6.60
N GLY A 138 20.55 -6.70 7.55
CA GLY A 138 19.18 -6.19 7.43
C GLY A 138 19.05 -5.00 6.47
N ALA A 139 20.07 -4.15 6.37
CA ALA A 139 20.09 -3.00 5.44
C ALA A 139 20.38 -3.41 3.98
N ALA A 140 21.11 -4.50 3.75
CA ALA A 140 21.50 -4.94 2.41
C ALA A 140 20.50 -5.88 1.72
N SER A 141 19.52 -6.42 2.45
CA SER A 141 18.54 -7.36 1.90
C SER A 141 17.15 -6.73 1.82
N PRO A 142 16.58 -6.53 0.61
CA PRO A 142 15.19 -6.11 0.46
C PRO A 142 14.17 -7.14 0.98
N TRP A 143 14.63 -8.31 1.46
CA TRP A 143 13.81 -9.48 1.77
C TRP A 143 14.08 -10.12 3.14
N ALA A 144 15.00 -9.59 3.95
CA ALA A 144 15.39 -10.19 5.25
C ALA A 144 14.32 -10.10 6.36
N GLY A 145 13.10 -9.69 6.02
CA GLY A 145 12.04 -9.39 6.96
C GLY A 145 10.83 -10.33 6.95
N ARG A 146 10.79 -11.39 6.14
CA ARG A 146 9.68 -12.35 6.13
C ARG A 146 9.97 -13.46 7.14
N TRP A 147 9.54 -13.26 8.38
CA TRP A 147 9.13 -14.17 9.47
C TRP A 147 9.18 -13.36 10.77
#